data_AF-A0A9W6WKR0-F1
#
_entry.id   AF-A0A9W6WKR0-F1
#
_cell.length_a   1.000
_cell.length_b   1.000
_cell.length_c   1.000
_cell.angle_alpha   90.00
_cell.angle_beta   90.00
_cell.angle_gamma   90.00
#
_symmetry.space_group_name_H-M   'P 1'
#
loop_
_entity.id
_entity.type
_entity.pdbx_description
1 polymer ?
#
loop_
_entity_poly.entity_id
_entity_poly.type
_entity_poly.pdbx_seq_one_letter_code
_entity_poly.pdbx_strand_id
1 'polypeptide(L)'
;MINYNPETVSTDFDEVDRLYFEELSFERVMDIYELEHAQDVVVSVGGQLPQNIALKLQQAGAKILGTNPEDIDKAEDRHKFSSILDSINVDQPAWKELTSIAEAEEFANEVGYPVLVRPSYVLSGAAMSVIRSKDELASKLSNAAQVSSDYPVVISKFIEGAQEIDIDAVASQGKVLVHAVSAHVENAD
;
A
#
# COMPACT_ATOMS: atom_id res chain seq x y z
N MET A 1 -15.12 12.58 -15.22
CA MET A 1 -14.55 11.35 -14.62
C MET A 1 -13.78 10.56 -15.66
N ILE A 2 -12.73 9.85 -15.25
CA ILE A 2 -11.94 8.97 -16.11
C ILE A 2 -12.04 7.57 -15.51
N ASN A 3 -12.57 6.62 -16.26
CA ASN A 3 -12.65 5.21 -15.86
C ASN A 3 -12.90 4.35 -17.11
N TYR A 4 -12.23 3.20 -17.21
CA TYR A 4 -12.33 2.28 -18.34
C TYR A 4 -12.97 0.93 -17.99
N ASN A 5 -13.50 0.76 -16.79
CA ASN A 5 -14.21 -0.46 -16.41
C ASN A 5 -15.69 -0.38 -16.82
N PRO A 6 -16.14 -1.11 -17.87
CA PRO A 6 -17.51 -1.01 -18.38
C PRO A 6 -18.56 -1.60 -17.43
N GLU A 7 -18.16 -2.33 -16.40
CA GLU A 7 -19.05 -3.02 -15.46
C GLU A 7 -19.33 -2.19 -14.20
N THR A 8 -19.10 -0.88 -14.24
CA THR A 8 -19.29 0.01 -13.08
C THR A 8 -20.38 1.03 -13.34
N VAL A 9 -21.21 1.29 -12.32
CA VAL A 9 -22.19 2.40 -12.36
C VAL A 9 -21.51 3.73 -12.65
N SER A 10 -20.27 3.92 -12.18
CA SER A 10 -19.52 5.13 -12.49
C SER A 10 -19.37 5.37 -14.01
N THR A 11 -19.31 4.32 -14.83
CA THR A 11 -19.21 4.51 -16.29
C THR A 11 -20.54 4.72 -16.99
N ASP A 12 -21.64 4.89 -16.26
CA ASP A 12 -22.93 5.28 -16.82
C ASP A 12 -22.93 6.78 -17.18
N PHE A 13 -23.47 7.12 -18.36
CA PHE A 13 -23.37 8.47 -18.92
C PHE A 13 -24.19 9.53 -18.16
N ASP A 14 -25.13 9.11 -17.32
CA ASP A 14 -25.99 9.97 -16.50
C ASP A 14 -25.46 10.23 -15.08
N GLU A 15 -24.39 9.55 -14.66
CA GLU A 15 -23.77 9.75 -13.34
C GLU A 15 -22.81 10.95 -13.29
N VAL A 16 -22.27 11.36 -14.44
CA VAL A 16 -21.26 12.44 -14.52
C VAL A 16 -21.49 13.35 -15.72
N ASP A 17 -21.15 14.64 -15.57
CA ASP A 17 -21.28 15.62 -16.66
C ASP A 17 -20.43 15.26 -17.89
N ARG A 18 -19.27 14.62 -17.66
CA ARG A 18 -18.37 14.17 -18.72
C ARG A 18 -17.61 12.92 -18.28
N LEU A 19 -17.73 11.87 -19.09
CA LEU A 19 -17.03 10.60 -18.93
C LEU A 19 -15.94 10.45 -20.01
N TYR A 20 -14.72 10.15 -19.58
CA TYR A 20 -13.63 9.68 -20.43
C TYR A 20 -13.43 8.19 -20.18
N PHE A 21 -13.79 7.38 -21.18
CA PHE A 21 -13.59 5.94 -21.13
C PHE A 21 -12.17 5.59 -21.62
N GLU A 22 -11.19 5.85 -20.76
CA GLU A 22 -9.76 5.85 -21.08
C GLU A 22 -8.93 5.23 -19.94
N GLU A 23 -7.72 4.76 -20.26
CA GLU A 23 -6.77 4.21 -19.27
C GLU A 23 -6.34 5.27 -18.25
N LEU A 24 -6.12 4.85 -17.00
CA LEU A 24 -5.61 5.68 -15.91
C LEU A 24 -4.07 5.80 -15.92
N SER A 25 -3.50 6.13 -17.08
CA SER A 25 -2.06 6.42 -17.20
C SER A 25 -1.78 7.90 -16.91
N PHE A 26 -0.54 8.22 -16.52
CA PHE A 26 -0.14 9.60 -16.23
C PHE A 26 -0.36 10.50 -17.45
N GLU A 27 0.09 10.07 -18.62
CA GLU A 27 0.01 10.82 -19.88
C GLU A 27 -1.44 11.12 -20.23
N ARG A 28 -2.31 10.11 -20.19
CA ARG A 28 -3.71 10.24 -20.56
C ARG A 28 -4.48 11.14 -19.59
N VAL A 29 -4.24 10.97 -18.29
CA VAL A 29 -4.90 11.77 -17.27
C VAL A 29 -4.46 13.24 -17.35
N MET A 30 -3.18 13.49 -17.61
CA MET A 30 -2.67 14.85 -17.77
C MET A 30 -3.21 15.52 -19.04
N ASP A 31 -3.24 14.81 -20.17
CA ASP A 31 -3.85 15.32 -21.42
C ASP A 31 -5.30 15.75 -21.20
N ILE A 32 -6.09 14.94 -20.48
CA ILE A 32 -7.49 15.24 -20.18
C ILE A 32 -7.59 16.42 -19.20
N TYR A 33 -6.74 16.49 -18.18
CA TYR A 33 -6.70 17.59 -17.23
C TYR A 33 -6.46 18.94 -17.91
N GLU A 34 -5.50 18.97 -18.85
CA GLU A 34 -5.18 20.17 -19.64
C GLU A 34 -6.28 20.52 -20.63
N LEU A 35 -6.82 19.52 -21.35
CA LEU A 35 -7.90 19.69 -22.34
C LEU A 35 -9.16 20.27 -21.70
N GLU A 36 -9.54 19.78 -20.52
CA GLU A 36 -10.72 20.24 -19.79
C GLU A 36 -10.49 21.55 -19.04
N HIS A 37 -9.25 22.07 -19.02
CA HIS A 37 -8.85 23.16 -18.13
C HIS A 37 -9.32 22.92 -16.69
N ALA A 38 -9.16 21.68 -16.23
CA ALA A 38 -9.64 21.27 -14.92
C ALA A 38 -8.90 22.06 -13.83
N GLN A 39 -9.64 22.49 -12.81
CA GLN A 39 -9.07 23.25 -11.70
C GLN A 39 -8.32 22.36 -10.71
N ASP A 40 -8.82 21.13 -10.55
CA ASP A 40 -8.50 20.25 -9.45
C ASP A 40 -8.77 18.77 -9.84
N VAL A 41 -8.06 17.83 -9.19
CA VAL A 41 -8.19 16.37 -9.42
C VAL A 41 -8.35 15.64 -8.09
N VAL A 42 -9.25 14.65 -8.04
CA VAL A 42 -9.40 13.71 -6.92
C VAL A 42 -8.84 12.36 -7.32
N VAL A 43 -7.89 11.84 -6.54
CA VAL A 43 -7.18 10.56 -6.81
C VAL A 43 -7.44 9.47 -5.76
N SER A 44 -8.12 9.80 -4.66
CA SER A 44 -8.27 8.93 -3.49
C SER A 44 -9.36 7.86 -3.61
N VAL A 45 -10.20 7.92 -4.64
CA VAL A 45 -11.41 7.06 -4.76
C VAL A 45 -11.30 5.97 -5.82
N GLY A 46 -10.20 5.90 -6.58
CA GLY A 46 -10.02 4.94 -7.68
C GLY A 46 -9.03 3.81 -7.41
N GLY A 47 -8.71 3.54 -6.14
CA GLY A 47 -7.76 2.50 -5.74
C GLY A 47 -6.30 2.85 -6.05
N GLN A 48 -5.48 1.84 -6.33
CA GLN A 48 -4.02 2.01 -6.45
C GLN A 48 -3.59 2.78 -7.71
N LEU A 49 -4.26 2.56 -8.84
CA LEU A 49 -3.87 3.15 -10.13
C LEU A 49 -3.75 4.69 -10.08
N PRO A 50 -4.78 5.45 -9.66
CA PRO A 50 -4.66 6.90 -9.55
C PRO A 50 -3.69 7.35 -8.46
N GLN A 51 -3.54 6.58 -7.37
CA GLN A 51 -2.56 6.89 -6.30
C GLN A 51 -1.13 6.80 -6.81
N ASN A 52 -0.81 5.80 -7.64
CA ASN A 52 0.52 5.60 -8.23
C ASN A 52 0.97 6.76 -9.14
N ILE A 53 0.03 7.49 -9.76
CA ILE A 53 0.34 8.63 -10.63
C ILE A 53 0.17 9.98 -9.94
N ALA A 54 -0.38 10.02 -8.73
CA ALA A 54 -0.74 11.25 -8.02
C ALA A 54 0.47 12.20 -7.84
N LEU A 55 1.63 11.66 -7.46
CA LEU A 55 2.83 12.46 -7.25
C LEU A 55 3.36 13.05 -8.57
N LYS A 56 3.32 12.27 -9.66
CA LYS A 56 3.71 12.74 -10.99
C LYS A 56 2.79 13.85 -11.49
N LEU A 57 1.48 13.70 -11.29
CA LEU A 57 0.48 14.71 -11.63
C LEU A 57 0.75 16.02 -10.88
N GLN A 58 1.00 15.96 -9.56
CA GLN A 58 1.34 17.14 -8.76
C GLN A 58 2.63 17.82 -9.23
N GLN A 59 3.67 17.04 -9.53
CA GLN A 59 4.94 17.56 -10.05
C GLN A 59 4.80 18.20 -11.43
N ALA A 60 3.85 17.73 -12.24
CA ALA A 60 3.48 18.32 -13.53
C ALA A 60 2.56 19.55 -13.41
N GLY A 61 2.16 19.92 -12.18
CA GLY A 61 1.36 21.12 -11.91
C GLY A 61 -0.15 20.88 -11.76
N ALA A 62 -0.62 19.63 -11.80
CA ALA A 62 -2.01 19.33 -11.49
C ALA A 62 -2.28 19.53 -10.00
N LYS A 63 -3.41 20.16 -9.67
CA LYS A 63 -3.79 20.41 -8.29
C LYS A 63 -4.60 19.24 -7.73
N ILE A 64 -4.00 18.47 -6.83
CA ILE A 64 -4.65 17.31 -6.21
C ILE A 64 -5.44 17.75 -4.97
N LEU A 65 -6.69 17.31 -4.87
CA LEU A 65 -7.55 17.52 -3.70
C LEU A 65 -7.45 16.36 -2.71
N GLY A 66 -7.67 16.67 -1.43
CA GLY A 66 -7.64 15.68 -0.35
C GLY A 66 -6.23 15.49 0.20
N THR A 67 -5.84 14.24 0.42
CA THR A 67 -4.52 13.86 0.93
C THR A 67 -3.43 14.30 -0.04
N ASN A 68 -2.38 14.93 0.47
CA ASN A 68 -1.24 15.33 -0.35
C ASN A 68 -0.58 14.06 -0.95
N PRO A 69 -0.30 14.01 -2.27
CA PRO A 69 0.44 12.92 -2.89
C PRO A 69 1.73 12.51 -2.18
N GLU A 70 2.45 13.45 -1.56
CA GLU A 70 3.63 13.12 -0.74
C GLU A 70 3.28 12.30 0.50
N ASP A 71 2.11 12.51 1.09
CA ASP A 71 1.65 11.75 2.26
C ASP A 71 1.07 10.38 1.85
N ILE A 72 0.50 10.27 0.64
CA ILE A 72 0.15 8.98 0.04
C ILE A 72 1.41 8.14 -0.16
N ASP A 73 2.45 8.70 -0.77
CA ASP A 73 3.75 8.04 -0.98
C ASP A 73 4.40 7.60 0.35
N LYS A 74 4.32 8.43 1.40
CA LYS A 74 4.80 8.06 2.74
C LYS A 74 4.03 6.90 3.37
N ALA A 75 2.74 6.75 3.08
CA ALA A 75 1.91 5.67 3.61
C ALA A 75 2.13 4.35 2.86
N GLU A 76 2.34 4.42 1.55
CA GLU A 76 2.55 3.26 0.68
C GLU A 76 3.98 2.68 0.80
N ASP A 77 4.98 3.53 1.04
CA ASP A 77 6.37 3.10 1.27
C ASP A 77 6.57 2.65 2.72
N ARG A 78 6.89 1.38 2.91
CA ARG A 78 7.02 0.77 4.24
C ARG A 78 8.14 1.38 5.11
N HIS A 79 9.24 1.83 4.52
CA HIS A 79 10.31 2.49 5.28
C HIS A 79 9.86 3.86 5.76
N LYS A 80 9.24 4.63 4.87
CA LYS A 80 8.70 5.96 5.22
C LYS A 80 7.60 5.83 6.27
N PHE A 81 6.69 4.86 6.09
CA PHE A 81 5.61 4.60 7.03
C PHE A 81 6.12 4.17 8.40
N SER A 82 7.05 3.21 8.47
CA SER A 82 7.68 2.81 9.73
C SER A 82 8.37 3.98 10.42
N SER A 83 9.09 4.82 9.66
CA SER A 83 9.76 6.01 10.22
C SER A 83 8.76 7.01 10.81
N ILE A 84 7.56 7.12 10.22
CA ILE A 84 6.47 7.93 10.78
C ILE A 84 6.02 7.35 12.11
N LEU A 85 5.72 6.04 12.16
CA LEU A 85 5.28 5.36 13.38
C LEU A 85 6.32 5.48 14.51
N ASP A 86 7.59 5.30 14.19
CA ASP A 86 8.70 5.48 15.13
C ASP A 86 8.76 6.92 15.68
N SER A 87 8.56 7.91 14.80
CA SER A 87 8.59 9.34 15.20
C SER A 87 7.48 9.72 16.18
N ILE A 88 6.38 8.97 16.20
CA ILE A 88 5.23 9.18 17.09
C ILE A 88 5.15 8.13 18.20
N ASN A 89 6.16 7.26 18.35
CA ASN A 89 6.23 6.17 19.32
C ASN A 89 5.02 5.21 19.25
N VAL A 90 4.57 4.87 18.04
CA VAL A 90 3.63 3.78 17.83
C VAL A 90 4.43 2.49 17.71
N ASP A 91 4.06 1.50 18.53
CA ASP A 91 4.73 0.20 18.55
C ASP A 91 4.59 -0.52 17.20
N GLN A 92 5.67 -1.18 16.79
CA GLN A 92 5.73 -1.97 15.57
C GLN A 92 6.35 -3.33 15.86
N PRO A 93 5.91 -4.41 15.17
CA PRO A 93 6.64 -5.66 15.20
C PRO A 93 8.04 -5.45 14.65
N ALA A 94 9.04 -6.09 15.26
CA ALA A 94 10.40 -6.10 14.72
C ALA A 94 10.36 -6.54 13.26
N TRP A 95 10.95 -5.75 12.36
CA TRP A 95 10.94 -6.03 10.93
C TRP A 95 12.24 -5.61 10.28
N LYS A 96 12.56 -6.22 9.14
CA LYS A 96 13.72 -5.84 8.32
C LYS A 96 13.45 -6.12 6.84
N GLU A 97 13.95 -5.24 5.98
CA GLU A 97 14.10 -5.51 4.55
C GLU A 97 15.45 -6.16 4.31
N LEU A 98 15.45 -7.27 3.58
CA LEU A 98 16.57 -8.20 3.49
C LEU A 98 16.81 -8.56 2.03
N THR A 99 18.07 -8.61 1.63
CA THR A 99 18.47 -8.87 0.23
C THR A 99 19.23 -10.18 0.06
N SER A 100 19.38 -10.94 1.15
CA SER A 100 20.00 -12.26 1.12
C SER A 100 19.30 -13.24 2.06
N ILE A 101 19.37 -14.53 1.71
CA ILE A 101 18.83 -15.63 2.53
C ILE A 101 19.54 -15.69 3.89
N ALA A 102 20.85 -15.43 3.92
CA ALA A 102 21.63 -15.48 5.15
C ALA A 102 21.17 -14.42 6.17
N GLU A 103 21.00 -13.17 5.73
CA GLU A 103 20.48 -12.10 6.59
C GLU A 103 19.05 -12.39 7.06
N ALA A 104 18.24 -13.02 6.20
CA ALA A 104 16.87 -13.42 6.55
C ALA A 104 16.84 -14.51 7.63
N GLU A 105 17.70 -15.52 7.54
CA GLU A 105 17.85 -16.53 8.59
C GLU A 105 18.36 -15.93 9.90
N GLU A 106 19.35 -15.03 9.83
CA GLU A 106 19.89 -14.35 11.01
C GLU A 106 18.80 -13.55 11.72
N PHE A 107 18.08 -12.71 10.98
CA PHE A 107 16.98 -11.91 11.51
C PHE A 107 15.87 -12.79 12.12
N ALA A 108 15.46 -13.86 11.42
CA ALA A 108 14.42 -14.76 11.93
C ALA A 108 14.84 -15.49 13.22
N ASN A 109 16.13 -15.83 13.37
CA ASN A 109 16.66 -16.40 14.61
C ASN A 109 16.74 -15.37 15.74
N GLU A 110 17.03 -14.10 15.43
CA GLU A 110 17.08 -13.01 16.39
C GLU A 110 15.69 -12.71 16.97
N VAL A 111 14.67 -12.54 16.12
CA VAL A 111 13.31 -12.20 16.57
C VAL A 111 12.50 -13.42 17.01
N GLY A 112 12.95 -14.62 16.64
CA GLY A 112 12.30 -15.90 16.92
C GLY A 112 11.08 -16.17 16.03
N TYR A 113 10.86 -17.45 15.71
CA TYR A 113 9.68 -17.91 14.97
C TYR A 113 8.38 -17.83 15.82
N PRO A 114 7.20 -17.71 15.19
CA PRO A 114 7.00 -17.50 13.76
C PRO A 114 7.35 -16.09 13.28
N VAL A 115 7.66 -16.00 11.98
CA VAL A 115 7.90 -14.74 11.25
C VAL A 115 7.01 -14.67 10.02
N LEU A 116 6.63 -13.47 9.61
CA LEU A 116 5.83 -13.22 8.42
C LEU A 116 6.73 -12.73 7.29
N VAL A 117 6.78 -13.49 6.21
CA VAL A 117 7.58 -13.19 5.02
C VAL A 117 6.70 -12.57 3.95
N ARG A 118 7.11 -11.39 3.45
CA ARG A 118 6.43 -10.61 2.42
C ARG A 118 7.39 -10.33 1.25
N PRO A 119 7.23 -11.00 0.10
CA PRO A 119 8.05 -10.72 -1.08
C PRO A 119 7.70 -9.34 -1.66
N SER A 120 8.71 -8.53 -2.01
CA SER A 120 8.48 -7.16 -2.52
C SER A 120 7.82 -7.09 -3.90
N TYR A 121 7.74 -8.20 -4.63
CA TYR A 121 7.19 -8.25 -6.00
C TYR A 121 5.71 -8.69 -6.06
N VAL A 122 5.04 -8.95 -4.93
CA VAL A 122 3.64 -9.40 -4.90
C VAL A 122 2.76 -8.38 -4.19
N LEU A 123 2.01 -7.63 -4.98
CA LEU A 123 0.95 -6.72 -4.52
C LEU A 123 -0.28 -7.54 -4.11
N SER A 124 -0.98 -7.10 -3.06
CA SER A 124 -2.23 -7.69 -2.53
C SER A 124 -2.11 -8.92 -1.62
N GLY A 125 -0.97 -9.15 -0.96
CA GLY A 125 -0.86 -10.17 0.11
C GLY A 125 -0.83 -11.63 -0.37
N ALA A 126 -1.02 -11.88 -1.67
CA ALA A 126 -1.17 -13.21 -2.26
C ALA A 126 0.05 -14.14 -2.11
N ALA A 127 1.21 -13.62 -1.69
CA ALA A 127 2.40 -14.41 -1.41
C ALA A 127 2.95 -14.24 0.02
N MET A 128 2.19 -13.62 0.92
CA MET A 128 2.57 -13.56 2.33
C MET A 128 2.55 -14.96 2.93
N SER A 129 3.48 -15.26 3.83
CA SER A 129 3.50 -16.56 4.50
C SER A 129 4.04 -16.46 5.92
N VAL A 130 3.30 -17.04 6.85
CA VAL A 130 3.75 -17.24 8.22
C VAL A 130 4.67 -18.47 8.25
N ILE A 131 5.94 -18.22 8.53
CA ILE A 131 6.99 -19.21 8.61
C ILE A 131 7.23 -19.56 10.07
N ARG A 132 7.16 -20.85 10.40
CA ARG A 132 7.25 -21.36 11.78
C ARG A 132 8.59 -22.03 12.10
N SER A 133 9.43 -22.26 11.11
CA SER A 133 10.73 -22.91 11.31
C SER A 133 11.79 -22.46 10.31
N LYS A 134 13.06 -22.73 10.65
CA LYS A 134 14.20 -22.48 9.76
C LYS A 134 14.09 -23.21 8.43
N ASP A 135 13.70 -24.48 8.44
CA ASP A 135 13.60 -25.29 7.21
C ASP A 135 12.49 -24.76 6.28
N GLU A 136 11.38 -24.31 6.87
CA GLU A 136 10.29 -23.67 6.13
C GLU A 136 10.73 -22.34 5.52
N LEU A 137 11.53 -21.54 6.26
CA LEU A 137 12.11 -20.29 5.74
C LEU A 137 13.00 -20.56 4.53
N ALA A 138 13.94 -21.49 4.67
CA ALA A 138 14.87 -21.86 3.59
C ALA A 138 14.11 -22.37 2.36
N SER A 139 13.07 -23.19 2.55
CA SER A 139 12.22 -23.68 1.46
C SER A 139 11.46 -22.53 0.78
N LYS A 140 10.87 -21.62 1.56
CA LYS A 140 10.11 -20.49 1.03
C LYS A 140 10.99 -19.53 0.23
N LEU A 141 12.16 -19.17 0.76
CA LEU A 141 13.09 -18.24 0.11
C LEU A 141 13.80 -18.86 -1.10
N SER A 142 13.90 -20.19 -1.18
CA SER A 142 14.42 -20.88 -2.37
C SER A 142 13.40 -20.93 -3.51
N ASN A 143 12.10 -20.96 -3.17
CA ASN A 143 10.99 -21.00 -4.14
C ASN A 143 10.55 -19.59 -4.59
N ALA A 144 10.68 -18.59 -3.72
CA ALA A 144 10.56 -17.19 -4.12
C ALA A 144 11.76 -16.84 -5.01
N ALA A 145 11.51 -16.26 -6.18
CA ALA A 145 12.57 -15.89 -7.12
C ALA A 145 13.68 -15.10 -6.42
N GLN A 146 14.93 -15.56 -6.61
CA GLN A 146 16.19 -15.06 -6.05
C GLN A 146 16.06 -13.79 -5.19
N VAL A 147 16.01 -13.96 -3.87
CA VAL A 147 16.21 -12.85 -2.92
C VAL A 147 17.53 -12.17 -3.30
N SER A 148 17.44 -10.94 -3.77
CA SER A 148 18.56 -10.18 -4.30
C SER A 148 18.35 -8.68 -4.04
N SER A 149 19.32 -7.87 -4.42
CA SER A 149 19.17 -6.40 -4.42
C SER A 149 17.98 -5.92 -5.24
N ASP A 150 17.63 -6.65 -6.31
CA ASP A 150 16.59 -6.27 -7.25
C ASP A 150 15.21 -6.74 -6.77
N TYR A 151 15.18 -7.75 -5.90
CA TYR A 151 13.98 -8.33 -5.32
C TYR A 151 14.17 -8.57 -3.81
N PRO A 152 14.13 -7.49 -3.01
CA PRO A 152 14.22 -7.62 -1.56
C PRO A 152 13.02 -8.39 -1.01
N VAL A 153 13.19 -8.92 0.20
CA VAL A 153 12.12 -9.55 0.98
C VAL A 153 11.98 -8.82 2.31
N VAL A 154 10.75 -8.55 2.70
CA VAL A 154 10.44 -7.96 3.99
C VAL A 154 10.03 -9.07 4.96
N ILE A 155 10.72 -9.17 6.09
CA ILE A 155 10.39 -10.11 7.16
C ILE A 155 10.01 -9.33 8.40
N SER A 156 8.92 -9.72 9.07
CA SER A 156 8.53 -9.17 10.37
C SER A 156 8.23 -10.27 11.38
N LYS A 157 8.39 -9.98 12.67
CA LYS A 157 7.89 -10.85 13.73
C LYS A 157 6.37 -11.02 13.57
N PHE A 158 5.90 -12.27 13.55
CA PHE A 158 4.48 -12.56 13.56
C PHE A 158 3.98 -12.64 15.01
N ILE A 159 2.84 -12.01 15.29
CA ILE A 159 2.24 -11.96 16.62
C ILE A 159 1.06 -12.91 16.65
N GLU A 160 1.29 -14.12 17.15
CA GLU A 160 0.25 -15.15 17.21
C GLU A 160 -0.87 -14.76 18.19
N GLY A 161 -2.11 -14.99 17.77
CA GLY A 161 -3.28 -14.74 18.61
C GLY A 161 -3.57 -13.27 18.88
N ALA A 162 -2.98 -12.37 18.09
CA ALA A 162 -3.31 -10.95 18.15
C ALA A 162 -4.73 -10.71 17.61
N GLN A 163 -5.47 -9.84 18.30
CA GLN A 163 -6.72 -9.29 17.78
C GLN A 163 -6.40 -8.30 16.66
N GLU A 164 -6.97 -8.52 15.48
CA GLU A 164 -6.87 -7.57 14.37
C GLU A 164 -8.01 -6.55 14.43
N ILE A 165 -7.68 -5.28 14.22
CA ILE A 165 -8.59 -4.13 14.30
C ILE A 165 -8.31 -3.23 13.09
N ASP A 166 -9.37 -2.90 12.36
CA ASP A 166 -9.37 -1.89 11.31
C ASP A 166 -10.06 -0.62 11.79
N ILE A 167 -9.54 0.52 11.34
CA ILE A 167 -10.09 1.84 11.64
C ILE A 167 -10.24 2.61 10.32
N ASP A 168 -11.49 2.81 9.90
CA ASP A 168 -11.82 3.75 8.84
C ASP A 168 -12.05 5.12 9.45
N ALA A 169 -11.38 6.15 8.95
CA ALA A 169 -11.49 7.50 9.50
C ALA A 169 -11.49 8.59 8.42
N VAL A 170 -12.23 9.67 8.68
CA VAL A 170 -12.14 10.92 7.92
C VAL A 170 -11.52 11.97 8.82
N ALA A 171 -10.43 12.58 8.35
CA ALA A 171 -9.74 13.63 9.07
C ALA A 171 -9.66 14.92 8.25
N SER A 172 -9.62 16.06 8.94
CA SER A 172 -9.38 17.36 8.34
C SER A 172 -8.54 18.21 9.28
N GLN A 173 -7.51 18.87 8.75
CA GLN A 173 -6.65 19.80 9.51
C GLN A 173 -6.10 19.19 10.81
N GLY A 174 -5.66 17.92 10.74
CA GLY A 174 -5.10 17.20 11.89
C GLY A 174 -6.12 16.73 12.93
N LYS A 175 -7.43 16.84 12.64
CA LYS A 175 -8.50 16.34 13.51
C LYS A 175 -9.28 15.23 12.84
N VAL A 176 -9.47 14.12 13.54
CA VAL A 176 -10.41 13.07 13.13
C VAL A 176 -11.84 13.58 13.36
N LEU A 177 -12.66 13.55 12.31
CA LEU A 177 -14.03 14.04 12.31
C LEU A 177 -15.04 12.92 12.55
N VAL A 178 -14.82 11.77 11.89
CA VAL A 178 -15.62 10.56 12.04
C VAL A 178 -14.70 9.35 11.89
N HIS A 179 -15.00 8.29 12.62
CA HIS A 179 -14.32 7.02 12.50
C HIS A 179 -15.28 5.85 12.73
N ALA A 180 -14.96 4.71 12.14
CA ALA A 180 -15.55 3.41 12.43
C ALA A 180 -14.43 2.47 12.84
N VAL A 181 -14.67 1.65 13.87
CA VAL A 181 -13.72 0.65 14.33
C VAL A 181 -14.35 -0.72 14.14
N SER A 182 -13.68 -1.59 13.40
CA SER A 182 -14.06 -2.98 13.20
C SER A 182 -13.00 -3.91 13.78
N ALA A 183 -13.45 -4.89 14.56
CA ALA A 183 -12.59 -5.96 15.03
C ALA A 183 -12.87 -7.21 14.20
N HIS A 184 -11.81 -7.87 13.75
CA HIS A 184 -11.91 -9.13 13.05
C HIS A 184 -12.42 -10.21 14.02
N VAL A 185 -13.22 -11.15 13.51
CA VAL A 185 -13.69 -12.29 14.33
C VAL A 185 -12.57 -13.32 14.49
N GLU A 186 -11.76 -13.49 13.46
CA GLU A 186 -10.56 -14.30 13.46
C GLU A 186 -9.40 -13.50 14.04
N ASN A 187 -8.41 -14.19 14.62
CA ASN A 187 -7.17 -13.54 15.02
C ASN A 187 -6.33 -13.25 13.77
N ALA A 188 -5.33 -12.37 13.91
CA ALA A 188 -4.35 -12.16 12.85
C ALA A 188 -3.68 -13.50 12.48
N ASP A 189 -3.78 -13.87 11.21
CA ASP A 189 -3.29 -15.13 10.61
C ASP A 189 -2.17 -14.90 9.58
#